data_AF-A0A540KIM5-F1
#
_entry.id   AF-A0A540KIM5-F1
#
_cell.length_a   1.000
_cell.length_b   1.000
_cell.length_c   1.000
_cell.angle_alpha   90.00
_cell.angle_beta   90.00
_cell.angle_gamma   90.00
#
_symmetry.space_group_name_H-M   'P 1'
#
loop_
_entity.id
_entity.type
_entity.pdbx_description
1 polymer ?
#
loop_
_entity_poly.entity_id
_entity_poly.type
_entity_poly.pdbx_seq_one_letter_code
_entity_poly.pdbx_strand_id
1 'polypeptide(L)'
;MDMGSIIYSVGRVFLLFFLLVWETEGRDQAKYFDVRKYGAVDDGKTDNSQAFLDAWKEACQWKGTARVLVPRGTFKLYPVIFSGPCNGPIAFLIKGTLRATTNPSTFSAHSWINFRYIDQLTVTGGGTLEGQGASAWHLNNCKTNPQCQALPIVSS
;
A
#
# COMPACT_ATOMS: atom_id res chain seq x y z
N MET A 1 59.07 -2.34 -32.92
CA MET A 1 57.65 -2.16 -32.54
C MET A 1 57.47 -2.89 -31.23
N ASP A 2 57.23 -2.15 -30.16
CA ASP A 2 57.37 -2.63 -28.79
C ASP A 2 56.13 -3.44 -28.36
N MET A 3 56.33 -4.73 -28.10
CA MET A 3 55.27 -5.69 -27.78
C MET A 3 54.60 -5.37 -26.43
N GLY A 4 55.28 -4.60 -25.56
CA GLY A 4 54.73 -4.11 -24.30
C GLY A 4 53.59 -3.09 -24.50
N SER A 5 53.72 -2.16 -25.44
CA SER A 5 52.71 -1.10 -25.67
C SER A 5 51.38 -1.63 -26.19
N ILE A 6 51.38 -2.76 -26.91
CA ILE A 6 50.17 -3.43 -27.41
C ILE A 6 49.43 -4.12 -26.25
N ILE A 7 50.15 -4.78 -25.33
CA ILE A 7 49.57 -5.42 -24.14
C ILE A 7 48.93 -4.37 -23.21
N TYR A 8 49.60 -3.22 -23.01
CA TYR A 8 49.03 -2.09 -22.25
C TYR A 8 47.81 -1.47 -22.93
N SER A 9 47.79 -1.41 -24.27
CA SER A 9 46.67 -0.85 -25.03
C SER A 9 45.43 -1.75 -25.00
N VAL A 10 45.60 -3.08 -25.00
CA VAL A 10 44.49 -4.05 -24.91
C VAL A 10 43.96 -4.13 -23.47
N GLY A 11 44.84 -4.01 -22.46
CA GLY A 11 44.45 -4.01 -21.04
C GLY A 11 43.68 -2.76 -20.58
N ARG A 12 43.97 -1.58 -21.14
CA ARG A 12 43.26 -0.33 -20.78
C ARG A 12 41.85 -0.23 -21.34
N VAL A 13 41.56 -0.88 -22.47
CA VAL A 13 40.21 -0.91 -23.05
C VAL A 13 39.32 -1.92 -22.32
N PHE A 14 39.88 -3.06 -21.87
CA PHE A 14 39.14 -4.05 -21.08
C PHE A 14 38.78 -3.57 -19.66
N LEU A 15 39.63 -2.76 -19.02
CA LEU A 15 39.36 -2.16 -17.69
C LEU A 15 38.24 -1.10 -17.72
N LEU A 16 37.99 -0.46 -18.85
CA LEU A 16 36.89 0.50 -19.02
C LEU A 16 35.55 -0.21 -19.38
N PHE A 17 35.59 -1.39 -20.00
CA PHE A 17 34.42 -2.24 -20.24
C PHE A 17 33.94 -2.95 -18.97
N PHE A 18 34.89 -3.52 -18.20
CA PHE A 18 35.07 -3.20 -16.79
C PHE A 18 33.99 -2.32 -16.16
N LEU A 19 34.37 -1.06 -15.92
CA LEU A 19 33.70 -0.01 -15.15
C LEU A 19 32.29 0.39 -15.60
N LEU A 20 31.83 -0.06 -16.78
CA LEU A 20 30.47 0.23 -17.26
C LEU A 20 29.46 -0.89 -16.94
N VAL A 21 29.86 -2.00 -16.30
CA VAL A 21 28.97 -3.14 -16.00
C VAL A 21 28.80 -3.39 -14.50
N TRP A 22 29.15 -2.45 -13.62
CA TRP A 22 28.95 -2.60 -12.16
C TRP A 22 27.99 -1.55 -11.62
N GLU A 23 26.82 -1.50 -12.21
CA GLU A 23 25.58 -1.12 -11.53
C GLU A 23 24.47 -2.00 -12.12
N THR A 24 24.53 -3.32 -11.88
CA THR A 24 23.26 -3.99 -11.65
C THR A 24 22.82 -3.54 -10.27
N GLU A 25 22.17 -2.38 -10.18
CA GLU A 25 21.22 -2.19 -9.08
C GLU A 25 20.34 -3.42 -9.15
N GLY A 26 20.49 -4.30 -8.16
CA GLY A 26 19.62 -5.45 -7.99
C GLY A 26 18.23 -4.85 -7.92
N ARG A 27 17.48 -4.93 -9.01
CA ARG A 27 16.09 -4.51 -9.06
C ARG A 27 15.40 -5.42 -8.07
N ASP A 28 15.30 -4.99 -6.82
CA ASP A 28 14.67 -5.73 -5.75
C ASP A 28 13.23 -5.96 -6.22
N GLN A 29 12.98 -7.16 -6.73
CA GLN A 29 11.68 -7.48 -7.31
C GLN A 29 10.71 -7.43 -6.14
N ALA A 30 9.85 -6.41 -6.13
CA ALA A 30 8.97 -6.26 -4.99
C ALA A 30 8.09 -7.50 -4.81
N LYS A 31 7.98 -7.96 -3.57
CA LYS A 31 7.10 -9.08 -3.21
C LYS A 31 5.66 -8.58 -3.11
N TYR A 32 4.74 -9.31 -3.76
CA TYR A 32 3.31 -9.00 -3.74
C TYR A 32 2.58 -9.85 -2.71
N PHE A 33 1.79 -9.18 -1.88
CA PHE A 33 0.91 -9.71 -0.85
C PHE A 33 -0.52 -9.46 -1.32
N ASP A 34 -1.04 -10.34 -2.16
CA ASP A 34 -2.41 -10.26 -2.69
C ASP A 34 -3.42 -10.60 -1.59
N VAL A 35 -4.31 -9.66 -1.27
CA VAL A 35 -5.31 -9.81 -0.19
C VAL A 35 -6.21 -11.04 -0.35
N ARG A 36 -6.41 -11.54 -1.58
CA ARG A 36 -7.17 -12.79 -1.80
C ARG A 36 -6.48 -14.02 -1.21
N LYS A 37 -5.14 -14.02 -1.17
CA LYS A 37 -4.37 -15.10 -0.52
C LYS A 37 -4.54 -15.12 1.00
N TYR A 38 -5.11 -14.06 1.57
CA TYR A 38 -5.44 -13.92 2.99
C TYR A 38 -6.96 -14.04 3.24
N GLY A 39 -7.72 -14.50 2.25
CA GLY A 39 -9.15 -14.78 2.39
C GLY A 39 -10.08 -13.62 2.00
N ALA A 40 -9.57 -12.54 1.41
CA ALA A 40 -10.44 -11.46 0.95
C ALA A 40 -11.34 -11.90 -0.22
N VAL A 41 -12.62 -11.54 -0.16
CA VAL A 41 -13.68 -11.84 -1.13
C VAL A 41 -14.21 -10.52 -1.73
N ASP A 42 -14.36 -10.49 -3.05
CA ASP A 42 -14.72 -9.30 -3.83
C ASP A 42 -16.22 -9.18 -4.18
N ASP A 43 -17.08 -9.63 -3.27
CA ASP A 43 -18.54 -9.59 -3.42
C ASP A 43 -19.18 -8.23 -3.06
N GLY A 44 -18.37 -7.26 -2.61
CA GLY A 44 -18.80 -5.95 -2.14
C GLY A 44 -19.65 -5.94 -0.87
N LYS A 45 -19.77 -7.08 -0.16
CA LYS A 45 -20.64 -7.29 1.00
C LYS A 45 -19.89 -7.80 2.23
N THR A 46 -19.01 -8.77 2.04
CA THR A 46 -18.22 -9.42 3.08
C THR A 46 -17.21 -8.43 3.66
N ASP A 47 -17.12 -8.34 4.99
CA ASP A 47 -16.08 -7.52 5.63
C ASP A 47 -14.71 -8.19 5.47
N ASN A 48 -13.80 -7.50 4.77
CA ASN A 48 -12.47 -8.00 4.44
C ASN A 48 -11.38 -7.46 5.39
N SER A 49 -11.75 -6.76 6.45
CA SER A 49 -10.80 -6.04 7.31
C SER A 49 -9.70 -6.95 7.86
N GLN A 50 -10.05 -8.14 8.34
CA GLN A 50 -9.06 -9.09 8.87
C GLN A 50 -8.08 -9.58 7.79
N ALA A 51 -8.58 -9.98 6.61
CA ALA A 51 -7.73 -10.42 5.50
C ALA A 51 -6.73 -9.34 5.06
N PHE A 52 -7.16 -8.08 5.07
CA PHE A 52 -6.28 -6.94 4.76
C PHE A 52 -5.23 -6.69 5.85
N LEU A 53 -5.62 -6.79 7.13
CA LEU A 53 -4.69 -6.64 8.25
C LEU A 53 -3.63 -7.75 8.26
N ASP A 54 -4.01 -8.98 7.91
CA ASP A 54 -3.09 -10.11 7.83
C ASP A 54 -2.11 -9.95 6.66
N ALA A 55 -2.60 -9.57 5.48
CA ALA A 55 -1.76 -9.25 4.32
C ALA A 55 -0.78 -8.11 4.64
N TRP A 56 -1.26 -7.05 5.30
CA TRP A 56 -0.43 -5.92 5.72
C TRP A 56 0.65 -6.34 6.71
N LYS A 57 0.29 -7.13 7.73
CA LYS A 57 1.22 -7.58 8.78
C LYS A 57 2.39 -8.35 8.17
N GLU A 58 2.12 -9.29 7.25
CA GLU A 58 3.18 -10.05 6.60
C GLU A 58 4.02 -9.17 5.66
N ALA A 59 3.36 -8.28 4.90
CA ALA A 59 4.05 -7.34 4.02
C ALA A 59 4.98 -6.39 4.78
N CYS A 60 4.53 -5.87 5.93
CA CYS A 60 5.28 -4.93 6.75
C CYS A 60 6.52 -5.58 7.41
N GLN A 61 6.50 -6.90 7.61
CA GLN A 61 7.64 -7.66 8.13
C GLN A 61 8.67 -8.03 7.04
N TRP A 62 8.35 -7.83 5.76
CA TRP A 62 9.26 -8.10 4.66
C TRP A 62 10.43 -7.11 4.65
N LYS A 63 11.65 -7.61 4.49
CA LYS A 63 12.88 -6.80 4.52
C LYS A 63 13.19 -6.09 3.19
N GLY A 64 12.61 -6.55 2.09
CA GLY A 64 12.75 -5.91 0.78
C GLY A 64 11.56 -4.99 0.47
N THR A 65 11.41 -4.65 -0.81
CA THR A 65 10.25 -3.87 -1.28
C THR A 65 8.98 -4.73 -1.23
N ALA A 66 7.96 -4.29 -0.48
CA ALA A 66 6.69 -5.00 -0.33
C ALA A 66 5.54 -4.27 -1.05
N ARG A 67 4.59 -5.03 -1.59
CA ARG A 67 3.35 -4.50 -2.19
C ARG A 67 2.13 -5.28 -1.71
N VAL A 68 1.29 -4.66 -0.88
CA VAL A 68 -0.06 -5.18 -0.58
C VAL A 68 -0.94 -4.91 -1.79
N LEU A 69 -1.37 -5.95 -2.49
CA LEU A 69 -2.15 -5.84 -3.72
C LEU A 69 -3.64 -6.03 -3.42
N VAL A 70 -4.44 -5.01 -3.75
CA VAL A 70 -5.89 -5.11 -3.89
C VAL A 70 -6.19 -5.33 -5.37
N PRO A 71 -6.51 -6.56 -5.81
CA PRO A 71 -6.77 -6.84 -7.22
C PRO A 71 -8.09 -6.21 -7.68
N ARG A 72 -8.39 -6.30 -8.99
CA ARG A 72 -9.70 -5.86 -9.52
C ARG A 72 -10.83 -6.67 -8.88
N GLY A 73 -11.90 -5.97 -8.49
CA GLY A 73 -13.02 -6.49 -7.70
C GLY A 73 -13.50 -5.42 -6.71
N THR A 74 -14.58 -5.68 -5.97
CA THR A 74 -15.08 -4.76 -4.93
C THR A 74 -14.95 -5.40 -3.55
N PHE A 75 -14.09 -4.87 -2.70
CA PHE A 75 -13.86 -5.37 -1.36
C PHE A 75 -14.47 -4.39 -0.34
N LYS A 76 -15.44 -4.87 0.45
CA LYS A 76 -15.95 -4.07 1.56
C LYS A 76 -14.93 -4.09 2.70
N LEU A 77 -14.61 -2.91 3.22
CA LEU A 77 -13.71 -2.73 4.36
C LEU A 77 -14.39 -1.92 5.45
N TYR A 78 -14.35 -2.46 6.67
CA TYR A 78 -14.66 -1.70 7.88
C TYR A 78 -13.42 -0.87 8.26
N PRO A 79 -13.51 -0.04 9.32
CA PRO A 79 -12.37 0.76 9.74
C PRO A 79 -11.15 -0.10 10.06
N VAL A 80 -10.02 0.23 9.43
CA VAL A 80 -8.75 -0.50 9.57
C VAL A 80 -7.61 0.45 9.88
N ILE A 81 -6.69 -0.02 10.72
CA ILE A 81 -5.43 0.65 11.03
C ILE A 81 -4.29 -0.25 10.56
N PHE A 82 -3.61 0.20 9.52
CA PHE A 82 -2.37 -0.37 9.02
C PHE A 82 -1.21 0.29 9.75
N SER A 83 -0.63 -0.41 10.72
CA SER A 83 0.44 0.10 11.57
C SER A 83 1.80 -0.41 11.14
N GLY A 84 2.82 0.43 11.26
CA GLY A 84 4.23 0.06 11.28
C GLY A 84 4.79 -0.07 12.70
N PRO A 85 6.12 -0.02 12.89
CA PRO A 85 7.14 0.19 11.84
C PRO A 85 7.25 -1.01 10.88
N CYS A 86 7.57 -0.72 9.61
CA CYS A 86 7.83 -1.76 8.61
C CYS A 86 9.33 -1.91 8.33
N ASN A 87 9.75 -3.13 8.00
CA ASN A 87 11.16 -3.48 7.82
C ASN A 87 11.78 -2.95 6.52
N GLY A 88 10.96 -2.44 5.60
CA GLY A 88 11.39 -1.92 4.31
C GLY A 88 10.28 -1.09 3.63
N PRO A 89 10.54 -0.59 2.41
CA PRO A 89 9.55 0.17 1.64
C PRO A 89 8.31 -0.68 1.37
N ILE A 90 7.13 -0.10 1.60
CA ILE A 90 5.85 -0.79 1.42
C ILE A 90 4.89 0.06 0.58
N ALA A 91 4.23 -0.58 -0.38
CA ALA A 91 3.17 0.03 -1.15
C ALA A 91 1.82 -0.65 -0.92
N PHE A 92 0.78 0.15 -0.73
CA PHE A 92 -0.61 -0.28 -0.78
C PHE A 92 -1.14 -0.04 -2.19
N LEU A 93 -1.17 -1.10 -3.01
CA LEU A 93 -1.45 -1.08 -4.44
C LEU A 93 -2.91 -1.43 -4.72
N ILE A 94 -3.73 -0.41 -4.97
CA ILE A 94 -5.16 -0.53 -5.18
C ILE A 94 -5.47 -0.61 -6.68
N LYS A 95 -5.86 -1.79 -7.18
CA LYS A 95 -6.37 -1.99 -8.55
C LYS A 95 -7.88 -2.16 -8.63
N GLY A 96 -8.51 -2.59 -7.54
CA GLY A 96 -9.97 -2.73 -7.42
C GLY A 96 -10.63 -1.53 -6.74
N THR A 97 -11.81 -1.79 -6.18
CA THR A 97 -12.60 -0.86 -5.39
C THR A 97 -12.57 -1.30 -3.94
N LEU A 98 -12.17 -0.40 -3.04
CA LEU A 98 -12.44 -0.53 -1.61
C LEU A 98 -13.74 0.20 -1.33
N ARG A 99 -14.68 -0.45 -0.65
CA ARG A 99 -15.98 0.13 -0.31
C ARG A 99 -16.14 0.23 1.19
N ALA A 100 -16.45 1.43 1.67
CA ALA A 100 -16.73 1.64 3.07
C ALA A 100 -18.07 0.99 3.46
N THR A 101 -18.18 0.62 4.73
CA THR A 101 -19.46 0.27 5.34
C THR A 101 -20.34 1.50 5.52
N THR A 102 -21.64 1.33 5.34
CA THR A 102 -22.66 2.38 5.56
C THR A 102 -23.17 2.41 6.99
N ASN A 103 -22.79 1.45 7.84
CA ASN A 103 -23.21 1.39 9.24
C ASN A 103 -22.29 2.27 10.11
N PRO A 104 -22.76 3.43 10.61
CA PRO A 104 -21.95 4.35 11.40
C PRO A 104 -21.45 3.74 12.72
N SER A 105 -22.15 2.74 13.29
CA SER A 105 -21.76 2.10 14.55
C SER A 105 -20.45 1.31 14.45
N THR A 106 -20.01 1.01 13.23
CA THR A 106 -18.74 0.31 12.98
C THR A 106 -17.53 1.24 13.02
N PHE A 107 -17.76 2.56 12.98
CA PHE A 107 -16.73 3.59 13.08
C PHE A 107 -16.46 3.94 14.54
N SER A 108 -15.56 3.17 15.16
CA SER A 108 -14.98 3.49 16.48
C SER A 108 -13.85 4.53 16.40
N ALA A 109 -13.34 4.82 15.20
CA ALA A 109 -12.29 5.77 14.92
C ALA A 109 -12.76 6.86 13.94
N HIS A 110 -12.14 8.03 13.99
CA HIS A 110 -12.39 9.16 13.07
C HIS A 110 -11.90 8.93 11.63
N SER A 111 -11.52 7.71 11.28
CA SER A 111 -10.92 7.37 9.98
C SER A 111 -11.40 6.01 9.50
N TRP A 112 -11.63 5.90 8.19
CA TRP A 112 -11.94 4.62 7.54
C TRP A 112 -10.68 3.77 7.32
N ILE A 113 -9.68 4.30 6.60
CA ILE A 113 -8.40 3.62 6.38
C ILE A 113 -7.31 4.50 6.99
N ASN A 114 -6.54 3.95 7.93
CA ASN A 114 -5.54 4.70 8.67
C ASN A 114 -4.16 4.03 8.56
N PHE A 115 -3.17 4.76 8.05
CA PHE A 115 -1.78 4.31 8.02
C PHE A 115 -1.01 5.05 9.11
N ARG A 116 -0.33 4.32 10.02
CA ARG A 116 0.36 4.91 11.18
C ARG A 116 1.76 4.37 11.40
N TYR A 117 2.70 5.25 11.75
CA TYR A 117 4.06 4.89 12.15
C TYR A 117 4.83 4.10 11.08
N ILE A 118 4.71 4.51 9.82
CA ILE A 118 5.33 3.83 8.67
C ILE A 118 6.25 4.79 7.95
N ASP A 119 7.48 4.36 7.73
CA ASP A 119 8.42 5.02 6.83
C ASP A 119 8.26 4.47 5.40
N GLN A 120 8.49 5.31 4.38
CA GLN A 120 8.50 4.91 2.96
C GLN A 120 7.21 4.22 2.47
N LEU A 121 6.04 4.67 2.97
CA LEU A 121 4.74 4.24 2.48
C LEU A 121 4.41 4.87 1.12
N THR A 122 3.95 4.06 0.17
CA THR A 122 3.28 4.52 -1.06
C THR A 122 1.85 3.99 -1.16
N VAL A 123 0.87 4.85 -1.45
CA VAL A 123 -0.49 4.41 -1.83
C VAL A 123 -0.69 4.73 -3.32
N THR A 124 -0.99 3.71 -4.14
CA THR A 124 -1.04 3.87 -5.60
C THR A 124 -1.95 2.82 -6.24
N GLY A 125 -2.08 2.82 -7.57
CA GLY A 125 -2.66 1.71 -8.33
C GLY A 125 -3.82 2.06 -9.26
N GLY A 126 -4.43 3.25 -9.10
CA GLY A 126 -5.50 3.74 -9.97
C GLY A 126 -6.87 3.11 -9.74
N GLY A 127 -7.04 2.32 -8.68
CA GLY A 127 -8.34 1.83 -8.21
C GLY A 127 -9.16 2.89 -7.49
N THR A 128 -10.25 2.46 -6.84
CA THR A 128 -11.27 3.36 -6.26
C THR A 128 -11.37 3.20 -4.74
N LEU A 129 -11.49 4.32 -4.03
CA LEU A 129 -11.89 4.39 -2.63
C LEU A 129 -13.34 4.90 -2.56
N GLU A 130 -14.30 3.98 -2.46
CA GLU A 130 -15.72 4.26 -2.41
C GLU A 130 -16.16 4.48 -0.95
N GLY A 131 -16.00 5.70 -0.46
CA GLY A 131 -16.21 6.06 0.95
C GLY A 131 -17.66 6.09 1.45
N GLN A 132 -18.66 5.98 0.56
CA GLN A 132 -20.09 5.89 0.93
C GLN A 132 -20.62 7.03 1.83
N GLY A 133 -20.02 8.23 1.76
CA GLY A 133 -20.32 9.33 2.69
C GLY A 133 -21.78 9.80 2.74
N ALA A 134 -22.52 9.67 1.64
CA ALA A 134 -23.94 10.05 1.57
C ALA A 134 -24.81 9.31 2.60
N SER A 135 -24.46 8.09 2.99
CA SER A 135 -25.19 7.34 4.02
C SER A 135 -25.03 7.92 5.43
N ALA A 136 -24.07 8.83 5.64
CA ALA A 136 -23.72 9.37 6.95
C ALA A 136 -23.82 10.90 7.04
N TRP A 137 -23.97 11.64 5.93
CA TRP A 137 -24.07 13.12 5.96
C TRP A 137 -25.20 13.63 6.84
N HIS A 138 -26.36 12.98 6.81
CA HIS A 138 -27.53 13.35 7.63
C HIS A 138 -27.31 13.13 9.15
N LEU A 139 -26.27 12.40 9.53
CA LEU A 139 -25.90 12.17 10.94
C LEU A 139 -24.99 13.27 11.50
N ASN A 140 -24.47 14.17 10.65
CA ASN A 140 -23.59 15.25 11.10
C ASN A 140 -24.37 16.36 11.82
N ASN A 141 -24.44 16.29 13.15
CA ASN A 141 -25.02 17.34 14.00
C ASN A 141 -23.96 18.08 14.83
N CYS A 142 -22.67 17.99 14.47
CA CYS A 142 -21.57 18.60 15.23
C CYS A 142 -21.63 20.13 15.34
N LYS A 143 -22.44 20.80 14.51
CA LYS A 143 -22.70 22.24 14.62
C LYS A 143 -23.55 22.60 15.84
N THR A 144 -24.40 21.69 16.30
CA THR A 144 -25.40 21.95 17.35
C THR A 144 -25.30 20.99 18.54
N ASN A 145 -24.55 19.90 18.41
CA ASN A 145 -24.37 18.89 19.45
C ASN A 145 -22.88 18.77 19.86
N PRO A 146 -22.51 19.18 21.08
CA PRO A 146 -21.14 19.03 21.61
C PRO A 146 -20.68 17.58 21.76
N GLN A 147 -21.61 16.62 21.81
CA GLN A 147 -21.34 15.18 21.93
C GLN A 147 -21.48 14.43 20.61
N CYS A 148 -21.39 15.13 19.47
CA CYS A 148 -21.53 14.49 18.17
C CYS A 148 -20.45 13.41 17.95
N GLN A 149 -20.80 12.35 17.23
CA GLN A 149 -19.82 11.40 16.73
C GLN A 149 -19.19 11.97 15.45
N ALA A 150 -17.91 12.33 15.50
CA ALA A 150 -17.15 12.70 14.31
C ALA A 150 -16.89 11.44 13.47
N LEU A 151 -17.79 11.18 12.52
CA LEU A 151 -17.61 10.19 11.47
C LEU A 151 -16.58 10.71 10.44
N PRO A 152 -15.88 9.83 9.70
CA PRO A 152 -15.01 10.23 8.58
C PRO A 152 -15.83 10.70 7.37
N ILE A 153 -16.67 11.72 7.58
CA ILE A 153 -17.51 12.37 6.59
C ILE A 153 -16.96 13.77 6.36
N VAL A 154 -16.66 14.09 5.10
CA VAL A 154 -16.46 15.48 4.69
C VAL A 154 -17.84 16.12 4.55
N SER A 155 -18.10 17.22 5.25
CA SER A 155 -19.14 18.16 4.88
C SER A 155 -18.48 19.28 4.08
N SER A 156 -18.93 19.48 2.84
CA SER A 156 -18.65 20.65 2.01
C SER A 156 -19.12 21.95 2.66
#